data_AF-A0A356Z9C9-F1
#
_entry.id   AF-A0A356Z9C9-F1
#
_cell.length_a   1.000
_cell.length_b   1.000
_cell.length_c   1.000
_cell.angle_alpha   90.00
_cell.angle_beta   90.00
_cell.angle_gamma   90.00
#
_symmetry.space_group_name_H-M   'P 1'
#
loop_
_entity.id
_entity.type
_entity.pdbx_description
1 polymer ?
#
loop_
_entity_poly.entity_id
_entity_poly.type
_entity_poly.pdbx_seq_one_letter_code
_entity_poly.pdbx_strand_id
1 'polypeptide(L)'
;MTVKLSAKENLLKMPETRLGKITSKRQLTIPKDFYEKLGLDENVEMILENNELRIRKYYRIEDSHDNYADLVLKSILDEGIDNKEEILEEFRLRMNLLPLAVQDLIEDVRKKTSHDKRTSEELDKELFGTE
;
A
#
# COMPACT_ATOMS: atom_id res chain seq x y z
N MET A 1 -3.67 28.53 15.91
CA MET A 1 -3.49 27.07 15.76
C MET A 1 -4.06 26.73 14.39
N THR A 2 -3.20 26.77 13.37
CA THR A 2 -3.62 26.79 11.97
C THR A 2 -3.14 25.50 11.34
N VAL A 3 -4.04 24.53 11.17
CA VAL A 3 -3.79 23.30 10.41
C VAL A 3 -4.89 23.16 9.37
N LYS A 4 -4.76 23.91 8.28
CA LYS A 4 -5.52 23.72 7.04
C LYS A 4 -4.63 24.14 5.88
N LEU A 5 -3.72 23.26 5.45
CA LEU A 5 -3.04 23.28 4.15
C LEU A 5 -2.20 22.00 4.06
N SER A 6 -2.77 20.91 3.54
CA SER A 6 -1.98 19.73 3.18
C SER A 6 -2.65 18.91 2.08
N ALA A 7 -3.99 18.92 1.98
CA ALA A 7 -4.69 18.10 1.00
C ALA A 7 -4.83 18.71 -0.42
N LYS A 8 -4.61 20.02 -0.61
CA LYS A 8 -4.86 20.71 -1.91
C LYS A 8 -3.64 20.93 -2.81
N GLU A 9 -2.41 20.70 -2.35
CA GLU A 9 -1.18 21.01 -3.13
C GLU A 9 -0.67 19.87 -4.02
N ASN A 10 -1.30 18.69 -4.02
CA ASN A 10 -0.89 17.57 -4.88
C ASN A 10 -1.64 17.49 -6.22
N LEU A 11 -2.55 18.43 -6.52
CA LEU A 11 -3.15 18.51 -7.86
C LEU A 11 -2.19 19.23 -8.82
N LEU A 12 -1.64 18.46 -9.76
CA LEU A 12 -0.87 18.90 -10.94
C LEU A 12 0.64 19.15 -10.74
N LYS A 13 1.35 18.29 -9.99
CA LYS A 13 2.81 18.16 -10.19
C LYS A 13 3.06 17.33 -11.46
N MET A 14 3.60 17.97 -12.49
CA MET A 14 4.11 17.27 -13.67
C MET A 14 5.19 16.26 -13.23
N PRO A 15 5.25 15.06 -13.84
CA PRO A 15 6.26 14.07 -13.48
C PRO A 15 7.66 14.60 -13.80
N GLU A 16 8.54 14.58 -12.81
CA GLU A 16 9.96 14.92 -12.99
C GLU A 16 10.64 13.78 -13.78
N THR A 17 11.20 14.09 -14.96
CA THR A 17 11.87 13.10 -15.82
C THR A 17 13.37 13.37 -15.88
N ARG A 18 14.19 12.31 -15.82
CA ARG A 18 15.64 12.38 -16.07
C ARG A 18 16.08 11.26 -17.00
N LEU A 19 16.96 11.61 -17.95
CA LEU A 19 17.59 10.64 -18.83
C LEU A 19 18.65 9.85 -18.05
N GLY A 20 18.45 8.53 -17.93
CA GLY A 20 19.41 7.60 -17.35
C GLY A 20 20.21 6.87 -18.42
N LYS A 21 21.43 6.43 -18.07
CA LYS A 21 22.21 5.47 -18.86
C LYS A 21 22.28 4.15 -18.11
N ILE A 22 22.12 3.06 -18.83
CA ILE A 22 22.25 1.71 -18.29
C ILE A 22 23.64 1.19 -18.65
N THR A 23 24.37 0.69 -17.65
CA THR A 23 25.70 0.10 -17.86
C THR A 23 25.59 -1.30 -18.49
N SER A 24 26.70 -1.84 -18.99
CA SER A 24 26.76 -3.21 -19.51
C SER A 24 26.36 -4.28 -18.48
N LYS A 25 26.50 -3.99 -17.19
CA LYS A 25 26.07 -4.85 -16.09
C LYS A 25 24.61 -4.64 -15.68
N ARG A 26 23.82 -3.91 -16.49
CA ARG A 26 22.41 -3.57 -16.22
C ARG A 26 22.22 -2.73 -14.96
N GLN A 27 23.24 -1.93 -14.60
CA GLN A 27 23.14 -1.00 -13.48
C GLN A 27 22.63 0.34 -13.97
N LEU A 28 21.71 0.94 -13.21
CA LEU A 28 21.20 2.29 -13.41
C LEU A 28 21.50 3.10 -12.13
N THR A 29 22.04 4.30 -12.29
CA THR A 29 22.24 5.21 -11.16
C THR A 29 20.97 6.02 -10.91
N ILE A 30 20.45 5.95 -9.68
CA ILE A 30 19.32 6.78 -9.26
C ILE A 30 19.84 8.18 -8.90
N PRO A 31 19.28 9.26 -9.47
CA PRO A 31 19.60 10.63 -9.08
C PRO A 31 19.44 10.85 -7.57
N LYS A 32 20.38 11.58 -6.95
CA LYS A 32 20.42 11.80 -5.48
C LYS A 32 19.10 12.36 -4.94
N ASP A 33 18.51 13.33 -5.62
CA ASP A 33 17.24 13.94 -5.25
C ASP A 33 16.07 12.96 -5.33
N PHE A 34 16.08 12.02 -6.28
CA PHE A 34 15.03 11.00 -6.38
C PHE A 34 15.18 9.95 -5.28
N TYR A 35 16.43 9.56 -4.97
CA TYR A 35 16.75 8.66 -3.86
C TYR A 35 16.25 9.23 -2.52
N GLU A 36 16.54 10.50 -2.25
CA GLU A 36 16.10 11.21 -1.04
C GLU A 36 14.57 11.42 -1.00
N LYS A 37 13.95 11.87 -2.10
CA LYS A 37 12.49 12.10 -2.18
C LYS A 37 11.68 10.82 -1.98
N LEU A 38 12.17 9.69 -2.51
CA LEU A 38 11.51 8.38 -2.36
C LEU A 38 11.86 7.69 -1.04
N GLY A 39 12.81 8.23 -0.26
CA GLY A 39 13.28 7.61 0.97
C GLY A 39 13.79 6.19 0.75
N LEU A 40 14.48 5.95 -0.38
CA LEU A 40 15.06 4.65 -0.69
C LEU A 40 16.23 4.36 0.26
N ASP A 41 16.55 3.08 0.39
CA ASP A 41 17.68 2.60 1.16
C ASP A 41 18.48 1.59 0.31
N GLU A 42 19.21 0.68 0.94
CA GLU A 42 19.93 -0.41 0.29
C GLU A 42 19.03 -1.31 -0.57
N ASN A 43 17.79 -1.54 -0.12
CA ASN A 43 16.85 -2.44 -0.77
C ASN A 43 15.68 -1.66 -1.40
N VAL A 44 15.29 -2.07 -2.61
CA VAL A 44 14.16 -1.51 -3.36
C VAL A 44 13.31 -2.61 -3.95
N GLU A 45 12.03 -2.34 -4.12
CA GLU A 45 11.14 -3.23 -4.85
C GLU A 45 11.07 -2.79 -6.32
N MET A 46 11.27 -3.75 -7.23
CA MET A 46 11.26 -3.54 -8.68
C MET A 46 10.06 -4.27 -9.28
N ILE A 47 9.16 -3.50 -9.91
CA ILE A 47 7.90 -4.00 -10.48
C ILE A 47 7.95 -3.79 -12.00
N LEU A 48 7.77 -4.86 -12.75
CA LEU A 48 7.66 -4.84 -14.21
C LEU A 48 6.18 -4.95 -14.60
N GLU A 49 5.60 -3.87 -15.09
CA GLU A 49 4.18 -3.81 -15.49
C GLU A 49 4.02 -2.83 -16.66
N ASN A 50 3.13 -3.12 -17.61
CA ASN A 50 2.81 -2.22 -18.74
C ASN A 50 4.03 -1.74 -19.56
N ASN A 51 5.05 -2.59 -19.71
CA ASN A 51 6.31 -2.27 -20.38
C ASN A 51 7.10 -1.13 -19.69
N GLU A 52 6.87 -0.93 -18.39
CA GLU A 52 7.56 0.01 -17.53
C GLU A 52 8.21 -0.71 -16.35
N LEU A 53 9.35 -0.18 -15.90
CA LEU A 53 10.01 -0.61 -14.67
C LEU A 53 9.75 0.43 -13.59
N ARG A 54 8.92 0.08 -12.60
CA ARG A 54 8.65 0.91 -11.43
C ARG A 54 9.55 0.50 -10.28
N ILE A 55 10.21 1.46 -9.67
CA ILE A 55 11.04 1.26 -8.48
C ILE A 55 10.37 1.98 -7.31
N ARG A 56 10.13 1.27 -6.21
CA ARG A 56 9.61 1.86 -4.97
C ARG A 56 10.43 1.40 -3.76
N LYS A 57 10.29 2.11 -2.65
CA LYS A 57 10.89 1.73 -1.37
C LYS A 57 10.47 0.30 -1.02
N TYR A 58 11.44 -0.54 -0.66
CA TYR A 58 11.14 -1.86 -0.11
C TYR A 58 10.72 -1.71 1.35
N TYR A 59 9.52 -2.19 1.67
CA TYR A 59 9.07 -2.33 3.05
C TYR A 59 9.23 -3.79 3.43
N ARG A 60 9.98 -4.08 4.50
CA ARG A 60 9.92 -5.43 5.06
C ARG A 60 8.52 -5.62 5.61
N ILE A 61 8.00 -6.84 5.52
CA ILE A 61 6.69 -7.18 6.08
C ILE A 61 6.67 -6.78 7.57
N GLU A 62 7.78 -6.97 8.28
CA GLU A 62 8.05 -6.51 9.65
C GLU A 62 7.85 -5.00 9.87
N ASP A 63 8.23 -4.12 8.93
CA ASP A 63 8.08 -2.66 9.07
C ASP A 63 6.63 -2.18 8.85
N SER A 64 5.76 -3.06 8.35
CA SER A 64 4.34 -2.78 8.08
C SER A 64 3.39 -3.38 9.11
N HIS A 65 3.89 -4.28 9.96
CA HIS A 65 3.09 -5.11 10.85
C HIS A 65 2.48 -4.35 12.04
N ASP A 66 3.08 -3.21 12.44
CA ASP A 66 2.69 -2.51 13.67
C ASP A 66 1.26 -1.96 13.65
N ASN A 67 0.70 -1.62 12.48
CA ASN A 67 -0.64 -1.02 12.40
C ASN A 67 -1.78 -2.02 12.63
N TYR A 68 -1.54 -3.32 12.48
CA TYR A 68 -2.59 -4.35 12.55
C TYR A 68 -2.28 -5.49 13.52
N ALA A 69 -1.05 -5.59 14.02
CA ALA A 69 -0.64 -6.62 14.99
C ALA A 69 -1.59 -6.67 16.19
N ASP A 70 -1.90 -5.53 16.80
CA ASP A 70 -2.81 -5.47 17.97
C ASP A 70 -4.21 -5.98 17.64
N LEU A 71 -4.72 -5.73 16.43
CA LEU A 71 -6.03 -6.18 15.99
C LEU A 71 -6.06 -7.68 15.72
N VAL A 72 -4.99 -8.22 15.12
CA VAL A 72 -4.85 -9.67 14.90
C VAL A 72 -4.72 -10.40 16.24
N LEU A 73 -3.89 -9.89 17.16
CA LEU A 73 -3.75 -10.46 18.49
C LEU A 73 -5.08 -10.42 19.25
N LYS A 74 -5.79 -9.28 19.21
CA LYS A 74 -7.12 -9.18 19.81
C LYS A 74 -8.09 -10.21 19.23
N SER A 75 -8.10 -10.41 17.91
CA SER A 75 -9.00 -11.41 17.28
C SER A 75 -8.74 -12.83 17.78
N ILE A 76 -7.47 -13.20 17.97
CA ILE A 76 -7.08 -14.52 18.47
C ILE A 76 -7.54 -14.71 19.92
N LEU A 77 -7.38 -13.67 20.75
CA LEU A 77 -7.82 -13.70 22.14
C LEU A 77 -9.35 -13.72 22.26
N ASP A 78 -10.06 -12.99 21.40
CA ASP A 78 -11.54 -12.98 21.36
C ASP A 78 -12.11 -14.36 20.92
N GLU A 79 -11.34 -15.16 20.19
CA GLU A 79 -11.67 -16.55 19.84
C GLU A 79 -11.45 -17.55 21.00
N GLY A 80 -10.91 -17.10 22.13
CA GLY A 80 -10.67 -17.92 23.32
C GLY A 80 -9.41 -18.79 23.24
N ILE A 81 -8.44 -18.39 22.40
CA ILE A 81 -7.14 -19.05 22.32
C ILE A 81 -6.23 -18.46 23.41
N ASP A 82 -6.00 -19.23 24.46
CA ASP A 82 -5.32 -18.77 25.66
C ASP A 82 -3.90 -19.35 25.81
N ASN A 83 -3.60 -20.40 25.05
CA ASN A 83 -2.30 -21.07 25.07
C ASN A 83 -1.25 -20.21 24.34
N LYS A 84 -0.13 -19.94 25.01
CA LYS A 84 0.91 -19.04 24.49
C LYS A 84 1.52 -19.54 23.16
N GLU A 85 1.80 -20.83 23.05
CA GLU A 85 2.37 -21.43 21.85
C GLU A 85 1.39 -21.36 20.68
N GLU A 86 0.11 -21.66 20.94
CA GLU A 86 -0.98 -21.59 19.95
C GLU A 86 -1.25 -20.16 19.47
N ILE A 87 -1.25 -19.18 20.39
CA ILE A 87 -1.35 -17.75 20.05
C ILE A 87 -0.23 -17.35 19.10
N LEU A 88 1.02 -17.76 19.36
CA LEU A 88 2.16 -17.41 18.53
C LEU A 88 2.06 -18.04 17.13
N GLU A 89 1.56 -19.27 17.05
CA GLU A 89 1.34 -19.97 15.78
C GLU A 89 0.26 -19.27 14.94
N GLU A 90 -0.92 -19.04 15.52
CA GLU A 90 -2.04 -18.36 14.88
C GLU A 90 -1.70 -16.91 14.50
N PHE A 91 -1.00 -16.19 15.37
CA PHE A 91 -0.59 -14.81 15.11
C PHE A 91 0.31 -14.73 13.88
N ARG A 92 1.35 -15.57 13.80
CA ARG A 92 2.25 -15.60 12.65
C ARG A 92 1.52 -16.01 11.38
N LEU A 93 0.65 -17.00 11.46
CA LEU A 93 -0.15 -17.45 10.32
C LEU A 93 -1.00 -16.30 9.77
N ARG A 94 -1.78 -15.63 10.62
CA ARG A 94 -2.70 -14.55 10.21
C ARG A 94 -1.94 -13.33 9.70
N MET A 95 -0.86 -12.92 10.36
CA MET A 95 -0.03 -11.79 9.90
C MET A 95 0.56 -12.05 8.51
N ASN A 96 0.97 -13.29 8.21
CA ASN A 96 1.49 -13.66 6.88
C ASN A 96 0.39 -13.72 5.80
N LEU A 97 -0.84 -14.08 6.18
CA LEU A 97 -1.98 -14.15 5.25
C LEU A 97 -2.61 -12.78 5.00
N LEU A 98 -2.42 -11.81 5.91
CA LEU A 98 -3.05 -10.50 5.84
C LEU A 98 -2.79 -9.75 4.51
N PRO A 99 -1.55 -9.68 3.97
CA PRO A 99 -1.32 -9.00 2.69
C PRO A 99 -2.06 -9.65 1.51
N LEU A 100 -2.16 -10.98 1.52
CA LEU A 100 -2.87 -11.74 0.48
C LEU A 100 -4.38 -11.45 0.54
N ALA A 101 -4.97 -11.52 1.73
CA ALA A 101 -6.38 -11.22 1.94
C ALA A 101 -6.73 -9.76 1.56
N VAL A 102 -5.85 -8.81 1.85
CA VAL A 102 -6.03 -7.41 1.44
C VAL A 102 -5.96 -7.25 -0.08
N GLN A 103 -5.03 -7.95 -0.74
CA GLN A 103 -4.92 -7.92 -2.19
C GLN A 103 -6.17 -8.49 -2.87
N ASP A 104 -6.67 -9.64 -2.39
CA ASP A 104 -7.90 -10.25 -2.88
C ASP A 104 -9.11 -9.32 -2.69
N LEU A 105 -9.22 -8.67 -1.53
CA LEU A 105 -10.27 -7.68 -1.26
C LEU A 105 -10.21 -6.51 -2.24
N ILE A 106 -9.01 -5.97 -2.50
CA ILE A 106 -8.82 -4.87 -3.47
C ILE A 106 -9.23 -5.31 -4.88
N GLU A 107 -8.85 -6.52 -5.30
CA GLU A 107 -9.24 -7.06 -6.61
C GLU A 107 -10.76 -7.25 -6.74
N ASP A 108 -11.40 -7.79 -5.70
CA ASP A 108 -12.84 -7.98 -5.66
C ASP A 108 -13.60 -6.66 -5.74
N VAL A 109 -13.14 -5.65 -4.99
CA VAL A 109 -13.69 -4.30 -5.06
C VAL A 109 -13.54 -3.74 -6.48
N ARG A 110 -12.34 -3.84 -7.08
CA ARG A 110 -12.10 -3.38 -8.46
C ARG A 110 -13.00 -4.09 -9.47
N LYS A 111 -13.18 -5.41 -9.36
CA LYS A 111 -14.09 -6.16 -10.24
C LYS A 111 -15.53 -5.68 -10.11
N LYS A 112 -16.01 -5.50 -8.88
CA LYS A 112 -17.39 -5.04 -8.60
C LYS A 112 -17.62 -3.61 -9.09
N THR A 113 -16.64 -2.72 -8.94
CA THR A 113 -16.77 -1.31 -9.33
C THR A 113 -16.40 -1.04 -10.80
N SER A 114 -15.70 -1.95 -11.47
CA SER A 114 -15.28 -1.78 -12.88
C SER A 114 -16.44 -1.54 -13.87
N HIS A 115 -17.64 -2.01 -13.53
CA HIS A 115 -18.85 -1.86 -14.34
C HIS A 115 -19.77 -0.76 -13.79
N ASP A 116 -19.40 -0.12 -12.69
CA ASP A 116 -20.17 0.95 -12.07
C ASP A 116 -19.96 2.25 -12.86
N LYS A 117 -21.04 2.74 -13.46
CA LYS A 117 -21.05 3.95 -14.28
C LYS A 117 -21.66 5.15 -13.56
N ARG A 118 -22.07 4.97 -12.30
CA ARG A 118 -22.68 6.04 -11.52
C ARG A 118 -21.66 7.14 -11.27
N THR A 119 -22.13 8.37 -11.38
CA THR A 119 -21.37 9.56 -11.01
C THR A 119 -21.20 9.64 -9.50
N SER A 120 -20.24 10.45 -9.04
CA SER A 120 -20.03 10.66 -7.59
C SER A 120 -21.32 11.14 -6.89
N GLU A 121 -22.13 11.96 -7.56
CA GLU A 121 -23.40 12.47 -7.02
C GLU A 121 -24.47 11.38 -6.88
N GLU A 122 -24.53 10.44 -7.83
CA GLU A 122 -25.45 9.30 -7.78
C GLU A 122 -25.04 8.29 -6.70
N LEU A 123 -23.74 8.08 -6.51
CA LEU A 123 -23.19 7.22 -5.45
C LEU A 123 -23.44 7.80 -4.07
N ASP A 124 -23.18 9.09 -3.87
CA ASP A 124 -23.41 9.75 -2.59
C ASP A 124 -24.90 9.71 -2.22
N LYS A 125 -25.78 9.96 -3.18
CA LYS A 125 -27.23 9.87 -2.98
C LYS A 125 -27.71 8.48 -2.57
N GLU A 126 -27.11 7.42 -3.11
CA GLU A 126 -27.48 6.05 -2.76
C GLU A 126 -26.92 5.60 -1.41
N LEU A 127 -25.67 5.97 -1.10
CA LEU A 127 -25.00 5.54 0.12
C LEU A 127 -25.46 6.31 1.37
N PHE A 128 -25.71 7.60 1.21
CA PHE A 128 -25.99 8.51 2.33
C PHE A 128 -27.42 9.05 2.32
N GLY A 129 -28.17 8.82 1.23
CA GLY A 129 -29.49 9.38 1.03
C GLY A 129 -29.46 10.86 0.65
N THR A 130 -30.61 11.39 0.24
CA THR A 130 -30.86 12.84 0.18
C THR A 130 -31.37 13.29 1.54
N GLU A 131 -30.59 14.11 2.26
CA GLU A 131 -31.19 15.02 3.25
C GLU A 131 -32.13 16.02 2.57
#